data_AF-A0A1H5K6E1-F1
#
_entry.id   AF-A0A1H5K6E1-F1
#
_cell.length_a   1.000
_cell.length_b   1.000
_cell.length_c   1.000
_cell.angle_alpha   90.00
_cell.angle_beta   90.00
_cell.angle_gamma   90.00
#
_symmetry.space_group_name_H-M   'P 1'
#
loop_
_entity.id
_entity.type
_entity.pdbx_description
1 polymer ?
#
loop_
_entity_poly.entity_id
_entity_poly.type
_entity_poly.pdbx_seq_one_letter_code
_entity_poly.pdbx_strand_id
1 'polypeptide(L)'
;MEPASSIIEKLGGEAVIKQVTGTAYTAPYRWQHRREKGGTGGLIPQRYHRALLDYARSKGIELTAEDFLPASQEMPAVHPMSPSEVV
;
A
#
# COMPACT_ATOMS: atom_id res chain seq x y z
N MET A 1 -7.63 -4.62 3.12
CA MET A 1 -6.22 -4.90 3.48
C MET A 1 -5.53 -3.58 3.57
N GLU A 2 -4.91 -3.31 4.70
CA GLU A 2 -4.06 -2.15 4.87
C GLU A 2 -2.71 -2.43 4.21
N PRO A 3 -2.04 -1.45 3.59
CA PRO A 3 -2.25 0.00 3.67
C PRO A 3 -3.14 0.67 2.59
N ALA A 4 -3.50 -0.01 1.50
CA ALA A 4 -4.20 0.63 0.38
C ALA A 4 -5.56 1.26 0.74
N SER A 5 -6.40 0.59 1.54
CA SER A 5 -7.72 1.12 1.90
C SER A 5 -7.62 2.43 2.69
N SER A 6 -6.72 2.50 3.68
CA SER A 6 -6.52 3.72 4.48
C SER A 6 -6.05 4.90 3.63
N ILE A 7 -5.11 4.69 2.71
CA ILE A 7 -4.66 5.74 1.78
C ILE A 7 -5.80 6.21 0.88
N ILE A 8 -6.59 5.27 0.35
CA ILE A 8 -7.72 5.55 -0.52
C ILE A 8 -8.76 6.40 0.24
N GLU A 9 -9.11 6.03 1.47
CA GLU A 9 -10.04 6.81 2.29
C GLU A 9 -9.48 8.20 2.63
N LYS A 10 -8.21 8.29 3.00
CA LYS A 10 -7.51 9.56 3.33
C LYS A 10 -7.47 10.52 2.14
N LEU A 11 -7.39 10.00 0.91
CA LEU A 11 -7.41 10.77 -0.33
C LEU A 11 -8.83 11.18 -0.78
N GLY A 12 -9.89 10.71 -0.11
CA GLY A 12 -11.27 11.00 -0.49
C GLY A 12 -11.92 9.94 -1.40
N GLY A 13 -11.36 8.73 -1.43
CA GLY A 13 -11.96 7.55 -2.03
C GLY A 13 -11.36 7.10 -3.37
N GLU A 14 -11.84 5.96 -3.85
CA GLU A 14 -11.32 5.26 -5.04
C GLU A 14 -11.51 6.07 -6.32
N ALA A 15 -12.53 6.93 -6.35
CA ALA A 15 -12.81 7.85 -7.46
C ALA A 15 -11.68 8.87 -7.65
N VAL A 16 -11.12 9.38 -6.56
CA VAL A 16 -9.98 10.32 -6.60
C VAL A 16 -8.75 9.60 -7.11
N ILE A 17 -8.44 8.41 -6.57
CA ILE A 17 -7.31 7.61 -7.04
C ILE A 17 -7.42 7.35 -8.55
N LYS A 18 -8.60 6.97 -9.04
CA LYS A 18 -8.86 6.77 -10.48
C LYS A 18 -8.54 8.03 -11.27
N GLN A 19 -9.05 9.18 -10.83
CA GLN A 19 -8.86 10.46 -11.52
C GLN A 19 -7.39 10.88 -11.55
N VAL A 20 -6.66 10.67 -10.44
CA VAL A 20 -5.24 11.05 -10.30
C VAL A 20 -4.31 10.11 -11.07
N THR A 21 -4.57 8.81 -10.99
CA THR A 21 -3.69 7.79 -11.60
C THR A 21 -4.06 7.44 -13.04
N GLY A 22 -5.22 7.89 -13.52
CA GLY A 22 -5.75 7.56 -14.85
C GLY A 22 -6.03 6.06 -15.05
N THR A 23 -6.12 5.29 -13.95
CA THR A 23 -6.29 3.84 -13.98
C THR A 23 -7.75 3.42 -14.12
N ALA A 24 -7.98 2.14 -14.42
CA ALA A 24 -9.32 1.56 -14.41
C ALA A 24 -9.89 1.49 -12.98
N TYR A 25 -11.22 1.62 -12.84
CA TYR A 25 -11.91 1.55 -11.54
C TYR A 25 -11.65 0.23 -10.77
N THR A 26 -11.25 -0.82 -11.47
CA THR A 26 -10.93 -2.13 -10.87
C THR A 26 -9.52 -2.20 -10.27
N ALA A 27 -8.62 -1.27 -10.60
CA ALA A 27 -7.24 -1.33 -10.13
C ALA A 27 -7.10 -1.05 -8.62
N PRO A 28 -7.74 -0.02 -8.03
CA PRO A 28 -7.76 0.18 -6.58
C PRO A 28 -8.32 -1.04 -5.84
N TYR A 29 -9.36 -1.67 -6.39
CA TYR A 29 -9.94 -2.91 -5.85
C TYR A 29 -8.92 -4.05 -5.85
N ARG A 30 -8.21 -4.25 -6.97
CA ARG A 30 -7.11 -5.23 -7.09
C ARG A 30 -5.99 -4.99 -6.10
N TRP A 31 -5.71 -3.73 -5.74
CA TRP A 31 -4.67 -3.44 -4.76
C TRP A 31 -5.04 -3.88 -3.36
N GLN A 32 -6.33 -3.83 -3.03
CA GLN A 32 -6.86 -4.28 -1.74
C GLN A 32 -6.92 -5.81 -1.60
N HIS A 33 -6.71 -6.57 -2.68
CA HIS A 33 -6.68 -8.03 -2.66
C HIS A 33 -5.30 -8.58 -2.26
N ARG A 34 -5.32 -9.75 -1.61
CA ARG A 34 -4.12 -10.48 -1.15
C ARG A 34 -3.28 -10.87 -2.36
N ARG A 35 -1.96 -10.88 -2.18
CA ARG A 35 -1.00 -11.33 -3.21
C ARG A 35 -1.29 -12.77 -3.67
N GLU A 36 -1.71 -13.63 -2.73
CA GLU A 36 -2.15 -15.01 -2.96
C GLU A 36 -3.40 -15.14 -3.85
N LYS A 37 -4.26 -14.11 -3.91
CA LYS A 37 -5.43 -14.06 -4.79
C LYS A 37 -5.19 -13.24 -6.07
N GLY A 38 -3.94 -12.94 -6.41
CA GLY A 38 -3.56 -12.15 -7.59
C GLY A 38 -3.69 -10.64 -7.41
N GLY A 39 -3.81 -10.15 -6.16
CA GLY A 39 -3.71 -8.73 -5.83
C GLY A 39 -2.27 -8.29 -5.54
N THR A 40 -2.07 -7.04 -5.14
CA THR A 40 -0.75 -6.54 -4.71
C THR A 40 -0.51 -6.69 -3.20
N GLY A 41 -1.48 -7.24 -2.45
CA GLY A 41 -1.36 -7.45 -1.02
C GLY A 41 -1.56 -6.17 -0.21
N GLY A 42 -2.38 -5.23 -0.69
CA GLY A 42 -2.60 -3.94 -0.03
C GLY A 42 -1.64 -2.84 -0.48
N LEU A 43 -0.75 -3.10 -1.44
CA LEU A 43 0.22 -2.09 -1.92
C LEU A 43 -0.23 -1.39 -3.21
N ILE A 44 -0.09 -0.07 -3.25
CA ILE A 44 -0.22 0.71 -4.47
C ILE A 44 1.09 0.62 -5.26
N PRO A 45 1.07 0.34 -6.57
CA PRO A 45 2.29 0.30 -7.38
C PRO A 45 3.06 1.64 -7.38
N GLN A 46 4.39 1.57 -7.31
CA GLN A 46 5.27 2.74 -7.14
C GLN A 46 5.12 3.80 -8.25
N ARG A 47 4.78 3.37 -9.47
CA ARG A 47 4.49 4.27 -10.60
C ARG A 47 3.38 5.29 -10.32
N TYR A 48 2.49 5.02 -9.37
CA TYR A 48 1.38 5.90 -9.01
C TYR A 48 1.66 6.76 -7.78
N HIS A 49 2.70 6.44 -6.99
CA HIS A 49 3.01 7.16 -5.75
C HIS A 49 3.21 8.65 -6.01
N ARG A 50 3.98 9.00 -7.05
CA ARG A 50 4.28 10.40 -7.37
C ARG A 50 3.04 11.20 -7.74
N ALA A 51 2.11 10.63 -8.50
CA ALA A 51 0.86 11.30 -8.87
C ALA A 51 -0.05 11.53 -7.64
N LEU A 52 -0.12 10.54 -6.76
CA LEU A 52 -0.93 10.62 -5.53
C LEU A 52 -0.34 11.61 -4.52
N LEU A 53 0.99 11.63 -4.37
CA LEU A 53 1.68 12.60 -3.52
C LEU A 53 1.51 14.03 -4.03
N ASP A 54 1.60 14.24 -5.36
CA ASP A 54 1.39 15.56 -5.96
C ASP A 54 -0.04 16.06 -5.74
N TYR A 55 -1.02 15.17 -5.93
CA TYR A 55 -2.42 15.47 -5.64
C TYR A 55 -2.66 15.79 -4.16
N ALA A 56 -2.13 14.97 -3.26
CA ALA A 56 -2.23 15.20 -1.82
C ALA A 56 -1.64 16.56 -1.44
N ARG A 57 -0.47 16.90 -1.97
CA ARG A 57 0.17 18.20 -1.77
C ARG A 57 -0.68 19.36 -2.29
N SER A 58 -1.27 19.21 -3.48
CA SER A 58 -2.16 20.23 -4.06
C SER A 58 -3.45 20.41 -3.26
N LYS A 59 -3.90 19.39 -2.53
CA LYS A 59 -5.09 19.42 -1.67
C LYS A 59 -4.80 19.75 -0.20
N GLY A 60 -3.52 19.81 0.19
CA GLY A 60 -3.11 20.00 1.58
C GLY A 60 -3.37 18.76 2.46
N ILE A 61 -3.42 17.56 1.85
CA ILE A 61 -3.58 16.30 2.57
C ILE A 61 -2.19 15.85 3.04
N GLU A 62 -2.06 15.55 4.33
CA GLU A 62 -0.84 14.99 4.94
C GLU A 62 -0.71 13.50 4.55
N LEU A 63 -0.20 13.27 3.34
CA LEU A 63 0.13 11.96 2.80
C LEU A 63 1.61 11.91 2.45
N THR A 64 2.32 10.97 3.06
CA THR A 64 3.76 10.76 2.83
C THR A 64 3.99 9.44 2.09
N ALA A 65 5.19 9.27 1.52
CA ALA A 65 5.58 8.03 0.85
C ALA A 65 5.54 6.81 1.81
N GLU A 66 5.71 7.04 3.11
CA GLU A 66 5.68 6.02 4.15
C GLU A 66 4.29 5.40 4.32
N ASP A 67 3.23 6.17 4.08
CA ASP A 67 1.84 5.70 4.12
C ASP A 67 1.61 4.61 3.03
N PHE A 68 2.35 4.68 1.92
CA PHE A 68 2.31 3.69 0.83
C PHE A 68 3.16 2.44 1.07
N LEU A 69 4.05 2.48 2.07
CA LEU A 69 4.81 1.31 2.47
C LEU A 69 3.88 0.36 3.23
N PRO A 70 4.05 -0.97 3.10
CA PRO A 70 3.37 -1.87 4.01
C PRO A 70 3.74 -1.43 5.42
N ALA A 71 2.73 -1.18 6.27
CA ALA A 71 2.97 -1.16 7.71
C ALA A 71 3.77 -2.42 7.97
N SER A 72 5.04 -2.23 8.36
CA SER A 72 5.97 -3.34 8.55
C SER A 72 5.16 -4.40 9.25
N GLN A 73 4.97 -5.54 8.59
CA GLN A 73 4.61 -6.73 9.36
C GLN A 73 5.63 -6.69 10.47
N GLU A 74 5.11 -6.48 11.67
CA GLU A 74 5.81 -6.68 12.92
C GLU A 74 6.70 -7.88 12.63
N MET A 75 8.00 -7.62 12.50
CA MET A 75 8.94 -8.72 12.29
C MET A 75 8.63 -9.61 13.47
N PRO A 76 8.05 -10.82 13.28
CA PRO A 76 7.84 -11.67 14.43
C PRO A 76 9.23 -11.84 14.98
N ALA A 77 9.38 -11.38 16.23
CA ALA A 77 10.64 -11.25 16.93
C ALA A 77 11.57 -12.35 16.45
N VAL A 78 12.68 -11.93 15.84
CA VAL A 78 13.83 -12.73 15.42
C VAL A 78 13.82 -14.02 16.24
N HIS A 79 13.33 -15.11 15.65
CA HIS A 79 13.60 -16.42 16.24
C HIS A 79 15.11 -16.53 16.09
N PRO A 80 15.93 -16.51 17.17
CA PRO A 80 17.29 -16.94 16.99
C PRO A 80 17.17 -18.37 16.48
N MET A 81 17.46 -18.59 15.19
CA MET A 81 17.90 -19.90 14.77
C MET A 81 19.12 -20.17 15.63
N SER A 82 18.95 -20.94 16.70
CA SER A 82 20.06 -21.62 17.34
C SER A 82 20.65 -22.54 16.28
N PRO A 83 21.90 -22.32 15.83
CA PRO A 83 22.60 -23.32 15.06
C PRO A 83 23.26 -24.26 16.07
N SER A 84 22.69 -25.45 16.26
CA SER A 84 23.37 -26.62 16.83
C SER A 84 22.44 -27.80 16.57
N GLU A 85 22.53 -28.46 15.42
CA GLU A 85 23.58 -29.42 15.08
C GLU A 85 23.65 -30.55 16.11
N VAL A 86 23.10 -31.69 15.70
CA VAL A 86 23.69 -33.04 15.82
C VAL A 86 24.32 -33.38 17.18
N VAL A 87 23.61 -34.21 17.95
CA VAL A 87 24.15 -35.44 18.57
C VAL A 87 23.03 -36.39 18.96
#